data_AF-A0A2V7ZFC6-F1
#
_entry.id   AF-A0A2V7ZFC6-F1
#
_cell.length_a   1.000
_cell.length_b   1.000
_cell.length_c   1.000
_cell.angle_alpha   90.00
_cell.angle_beta   90.00
_cell.angle_gamma   90.00
#
_symmetry.space_group_name_H-M   'P 1'
#
loop_
_entity.id
_entity.type
_entity.pdbx_description
1 polymer ?
#
loop_
_entity_poly.entity_id
_entity_poly.type
_entity_poly.pdbx_seq_one_letter_code
_entity_poly.pdbx_strand_id
1 'polypeptide(L)'
;MTRARRLVSLLLLSTAIAAFAAGCHKKVPPQAPPPPPPPPAATPAPPPPPPPPAPPAAAPAPRPLTEDEIFARKSVEQLNAERPLDDVFFDLDKSDMRDDARGPLQKDADYLKRWNSVAVTIEGHCDSRGSSEYNLGLGSRRADAVKAYPASLRAGSRSSAKARNSPSAAKKASRAGSRTGGDTL
;
A
#
# COMPACT_ATOMS: atom_id res chain seq x y z
N MET A 1 48.49 61.00 29.64
CA MET A 1 49.36 60.68 28.48
C MET A 1 48.67 59.72 27.49
N THR A 2 47.41 59.99 27.11
CA THR A 2 46.61 59.13 26.21
C THR A 2 46.00 59.88 25.01
N ARG A 3 46.14 61.21 24.97
CA ARG A 3 45.70 62.05 23.83
C ARG A 3 46.76 62.16 22.72
N ALA A 4 48.04 62.02 23.04
CA ALA A 4 49.14 62.03 22.07
C ALA A 4 49.18 60.77 21.17
N ARG A 5 48.70 59.61 21.67
CA ARG A 5 48.65 58.36 20.89
C ARG A 5 47.53 58.32 19.83
N ARG A 6 46.47 59.10 20.00
CA ARG A 6 45.37 59.18 19.02
C ARG A 6 45.64 60.17 17.89
N LEU A 7 46.49 61.18 18.11
CA LEU A 7 46.92 62.13 17.09
C LEU A 7 47.96 61.56 16.13
N VAL A 8 48.86 60.69 16.60
CA VAL A 8 49.83 59.98 15.73
C VAL A 8 49.13 58.98 14.79
N SER A 9 48.03 58.37 15.23
CA SER A 9 47.26 57.43 14.41
C SER A 9 46.40 58.09 13.33
N LEU A 10 46.07 59.38 13.49
CA LEU A 10 45.37 60.19 12.48
C LEU A 10 46.34 60.89 11.51
N LEU A 11 47.63 61.01 11.87
CA LEU A 11 48.68 61.54 10.99
C LEU A 11 49.29 60.47 10.06
N LEU A 12 49.03 59.19 10.29
CA LEU A 12 49.33 58.09 9.36
C LEU A 12 48.26 57.91 8.27
N LEU A 13 47.24 58.78 8.27
CA LEU A 13 46.20 58.85 7.23
C LEU A 13 46.57 59.82 6.08
N SER A 14 47.80 60.34 6.00
CA SER A 14 48.15 61.42 5.05
C SER A 14 49.41 61.22 4.18
N THR A 15 50.08 60.06 4.18
CA THR A 15 51.34 59.88 3.41
C THR A 15 51.41 58.60 2.57
N ALA A 16 50.35 58.27 1.82
CA ALA A 16 50.41 57.27 0.75
C ALA A 16 49.69 57.76 -0.52
N ILE A 17 49.92 59.04 -0.85
CA ILE A 17 49.67 59.63 -2.17
C ILE A 17 51.05 59.99 -2.73
N ALA A 18 51.57 59.20 -3.66
CA ALA A 18 52.57 59.64 -4.65
C ALA A 18 52.82 58.51 -5.67
N ALA A 19 53.05 58.89 -6.93
CA ALA A 19 53.30 58.08 -8.14
C ALA A 19 52.00 57.65 -8.86
N PHE A 20 51.54 58.20 -9.99
CA PHE A 20 52.17 58.86 -11.16
C PHE A 20 51.03 59.61 -11.92
N ALA A 21 51.01 60.95 -11.99
CA ALA A 21 51.53 61.81 -13.06
C ALA A 21 50.92 61.61 -14.48
N ALA A 22 49.99 62.49 -14.89
CA ALA A 22 49.88 63.03 -16.27
C ALA A 22 48.83 64.18 -16.39
N GLY A 23 49.34 65.42 -16.54
CA GLY A 23 48.90 66.52 -17.42
C GLY A 23 47.41 66.89 -17.66
N CYS A 24 47.07 68.14 -17.34
CA CYS A 24 45.87 68.87 -17.78
C CYS A 24 45.82 69.09 -19.31
N HIS A 25 44.63 69.27 -19.90
CA HIS A 25 44.21 70.45 -20.70
C HIS A 25 42.72 70.34 -21.10
N LYS A 26 42.01 71.46 -20.98
CA LYS A 26 40.57 71.64 -21.24
C LYS A 26 40.21 71.48 -22.72
N LYS A 27 39.09 70.82 -23.00
CA LYS A 27 38.24 71.05 -24.18
C LYS A 27 36.77 70.94 -23.74
N VAL A 28 36.03 72.03 -23.86
CA VAL A 28 34.56 72.05 -23.91
C VAL A 28 34.22 72.15 -25.40
N PRO A 29 33.55 71.14 -25.97
CA PRO A 29 32.17 71.35 -26.47
C PRO A 29 31.37 70.02 -26.52
N PRO A 30 30.17 69.94 -27.11
CA PRO A 30 29.07 70.90 -27.24
C PRO A 30 27.83 70.39 -26.45
N GLN A 31 26.79 71.23 -26.30
CA GLN A 31 25.49 70.78 -25.74
C GLN A 31 24.96 69.56 -26.51
N ALA A 32 24.55 68.53 -25.76
CA ALA A 32 23.91 67.35 -26.32
C ALA A 32 22.56 67.74 -26.96
N PRO A 33 22.20 67.13 -28.11
CA PRO A 33 20.88 67.31 -28.71
C PRO A 33 19.77 66.90 -27.71
N PRO A 34 18.56 67.48 -27.82
CA PRO A 34 17.44 67.12 -26.96
C PRO A 34 17.21 65.60 -26.98
N PRO A 35 16.79 65.00 -25.85
CA PRO A 35 16.63 63.57 -25.75
C PRO A 35 15.64 63.06 -26.80
N PRO A 36 15.87 61.88 -27.40
CA PRO A 36 14.93 61.27 -28.32
C PRO A 36 13.56 61.06 -27.62
N PRO A 37 12.45 61.07 -28.38
CA PRO A 37 11.13 60.80 -27.84
C PRO A 37 11.13 59.46 -27.07
N PRO A 38 10.36 59.36 -25.97
CA PRO A 38 10.30 58.13 -25.18
C PRO A 38 9.89 56.95 -26.07
N PRO A 39 10.48 55.77 -25.88
CA PRO A 39 10.10 54.58 -26.63
C PRO A 39 8.58 54.32 -26.44
N PRO A 40 7.90 53.78 -27.47
CA PRO A 40 6.50 53.38 -27.35
C PRO A 40 6.32 52.49 -26.11
N ALA A 41 5.28 52.77 -25.33
CA ALA A 41 4.94 52.02 -24.14
C ALA A 41 4.97 50.51 -24.45
N ALA A 42 5.87 49.79 -23.77
CA ALA A 42 5.85 48.35 -23.79
C ALA A 42 4.48 47.89 -23.28
N THR A 43 3.76 47.15 -24.11
CA THR A 43 2.58 46.39 -23.73
C THR A 43 2.88 45.62 -22.44
N PRO A 44 2.00 45.62 -21.42
CA PRO A 44 2.23 44.80 -20.25
C PRO A 44 2.43 43.36 -20.68
N ALA A 45 3.57 42.77 -20.29
CA ALA A 45 3.77 41.34 -20.46
C ALA A 45 2.61 40.61 -19.78
N PRO A 46 2.03 39.56 -20.41
CA PRO A 46 1.03 38.75 -19.74
C PRO A 46 1.62 38.22 -18.42
N PRO A 47 0.83 38.12 -17.34
CA PRO A 47 1.31 37.54 -16.09
C PRO A 47 1.87 36.14 -16.38
N PRO A 48 2.93 35.72 -15.67
CA PRO A 48 3.42 34.35 -15.80
C PRO A 48 2.26 33.37 -15.56
N PRO A 49 2.21 32.23 -16.28
CA PRO A 49 1.20 31.22 -16.02
C PRO A 49 1.24 30.83 -14.53
N PRO A 50 0.10 30.55 -13.89
CA PRO A 50 0.10 30.06 -12.52
C PRO A 50 1.02 28.84 -12.42
N PRO A 51 1.75 28.67 -11.30
CA PRO A 51 2.53 27.46 -11.09
C PRO A 51 1.62 26.25 -11.27
N PRO A 52 2.12 25.14 -11.87
CA PRO A 52 1.32 23.93 -11.99
C PRO A 52 0.76 23.57 -10.60
N PRO A 53 -0.51 23.11 -10.52
CA PRO A 53 -1.06 22.68 -9.25
C PRO A 53 -0.08 21.70 -8.63
N ALA A 54 0.23 21.91 -7.34
CA ALA A 54 1.05 20.97 -6.59
C ALA A 54 0.51 19.55 -6.87
N PRO A 55 1.37 18.55 -7.13
CA PRO A 55 0.90 17.18 -7.30
C PRO A 55 -0.07 16.88 -6.16
N PRO A 56 -1.25 16.30 -6.44
CA PRO A 56 -2.20 15.96 -5.39
C PRO A 56 -1.41 15.29 -4.28
N ALA A 57 -1.48 15.84 -3.06
CA ALA A 57 -0.87 15.24 -1.88
C ALA A 57 -1.11 13.74 -1.99
N ALA A 58 -0.01 12.96 -2.01
CA ALA A 58 -0.02 11.54 -2.30
C ALA A 58 -1.29 10.92 -1.72
N ALA A 59 -2.14 10.35 -2.59
CA ALA A 59 -3.41 9.76 -2.20
C ALA A 59 -3.20 8.99 -0.89
N PRO A 60 -4.02 9.23 0.15
CA PRO A 60 -3.84 8.52 1.41
C PRO A 60 -3.76 7.03 1.09
N ALA A 61 -2.70 6.37 1.58
CA ALA A 61 -2.55 4.93 1.47
C ALA A 61 -3.92 4.28 1.73
N PRO A 62 -4.35 3.28 0.93
CA PRO A 62 -5.72 2.78 0.98
C PRO A 62 -6.08 2.46 2.43
N ARG A 63 -6.95 3.30 3.00
CA ARG A 63 -7.42 3.12 4.38
C ARG A 63 -8.06 1.73 4.43
N PRO A 64 -7.80 0.92 5.46
CA PRO A 64 -8.58 -0.29 5.66
C PRO A 64 -10.06 0.10 5.66
N LEU A 65 -10.84 -0.57 4.81
CA LEU A 65 -12.26 -0.26 4.62
C LEU A 65 -12.97 -0.29 5.97
N THR A 66 -13.84 0.69 6.22
CA THR A 66 -14.65 0.68 7.44
C THR A 66 -15.67 -0.46 7.39
N GLU A 67 -16.12 -0.95 8.54
CA GLU A 67 -17.10 -2.05 8.60
C GLU A 67 -18.35 -1.73 7.75
N ASP A 68 -18.81 -0.48 7.79
CA ASP A 68 -19.95 0.00 7.01
C ASP A 68 -19.68 -0.04 5.49
N GLU A 69 -18.47 0.28 5.04
CA GLU A 69 -18.06 0.19 3.63
C GLU A 69 -17.89 -1.27 3.16
N ILE A 70 -17.50 -2.16 4.09
CA ILE A 70 -17.37 -3.61 3.87
C ILE A 70 -18.76 -4.24 3.68
N PHE A 71 -19.71 -3.91 4.56
CA PHE A 71 -21.10 -4.36 4.46
C PHE A 71 -21.88 -3.69 3.32
N ALA A 72 -21.54 -2.44 2.97
CA ALA A 72 -22.14 -1.75 1.83
C ALA A 72 -21.76 -2.37 0.48
N ARG A 73 -20.66 -3.14 0.41
CA ARG A 73 -20.23 -3.77 -0.85
C ARG A 73 -20.91 -5.11 -1.11
N LYS A 74 -21.05 -5.98 -0.11
CA LYS A 74 -21.70 -7.30 -0.23
C LYS A 74 -22.21 -7.79 1.12
N SER A 75 -23.41 -8.39 1.14
CA SER A 75 -23.90 -9.11 2.33
C SER A 75 -23.16 -10.43 2.54
N VAL A 76 -23.27 -11.01 3.75
CA VAL A 76 -22.69 -12.33 4.07
C VAL A 76 -23.27 -13.43 3.17
N GLU A 77 -24.56 -13.37 2.86
CA GLU A 77 -25.22 -14.31 1.95
C GLU A 77 -24.62 -14.23 0.55
N GLN A 78 -24.32 -13.02 0.07
CA GLN A 78 -23.73 -12.81 -1.25
C GLN A 78 -22.27 -13.28 -1.30
N LEU A 79 -21.50 -13.03 -0.23
CA LEU A 79 -20.15 -13.59 -0.04
C LEU A 79 -20.16 -15.13 -0.05
N ASN A 80 -21.12 -15.75 0.64
CA ASN A 80 -21.26 -17.21 0.65
C ASN A 80 -21.70 -17.77 -0.72
N ALA A 81 -22.56 -17.06 -1.44
CA ALA A 81 -23.04 -17.46 -2.77
C ALA A 81 -21.91 -17.49 -3.81
N GLU A 82 -20.92 -16.60 -3.68
CA GLU A 82 -19.75 -16.56 -4.57
C GLU A 82 -18.78 -17.73 -4.34
N ARG A 83 -18.92 -18.47 -3.23
CA ARG A 83 -18.04 -19.57 -2.82
C ARG A 83 -16.55 -19.23 -3.00
N PRO A 84 -16.06 -18.15 -2.38
CA PRO A 84 -14.69 -17.69 -2.57
C PRO A 84 -13.64 -18.59 -1.92
N LEU A 85 -14.06 -19.47 -1.00
CA LEU A 85 -13.20 -20.39 -0.25
C LEU A 85 -13.23 -21.78 -0.89
N ASP A 86 -12.08 -22.43 -0.93
CA ASP A 86 -11.90 -23.75 -1.52
C ASP A 86 -12.11 -24.89 -0.49
N ASP A 87 -12.59 -26.04 -0.95
CA ASP A 87 -12.78 -27.23 -0.08
C ASP A 87 -11.41 -27.89 0.18
N VAL A 88 -11.11 -28.26 1.44
CA VAL A 88 -9.90 -29.01 1.82
C VAL A 88 -10.20 -30.50 1.96
N PHE A 89 -9.42 -31.33 1.29
CA PHE A 89 -9.56 -32.79 1.33
C PHE A 89 -8.53 -33.44 2.25
N PHE A 90 -8.93 -34.55 2.85
CA PHE A 90 -8.12 -35.37 3.73
C PHE A 90 -8.09 -36.81 3.22
N ASP A 91 -7.01 -37.52 3.53
CA ASP A 91 -6.94 -38.96 3.27
C ASP A 91 -7.97 -39.73 4.12
N LEU A 92 -8.23 -40.97 3.68
CA LEU A 92 -9.08 -41.89 4.43
C LEU A 92 -8.56 -42.05 5.86
N ASP A 93 -9.45 -41.85 6.81
CA ASP A 93 -9.19 -42.00 8.24
C ASP A 93 -8.11 -41.09 8.84
N LYS A 94 -7.67 -40.05 8.09
CA LYS A 94 -6.68 -39.09 8.56
C LYS A 94 -7.28 -37.71 8.83
N SER A 95 -6.64 -37.00 9.75
CA SER A 95 -6.85 -35.58 10.03
C SER A 95 -5.61 -34.72 9.78
N ASP A 96 -4.52 -35.33 9.33
CA ASP A 96 -3.28 -34.61 9.02
C ASP A 96 -3.45 -33.78 7.75
N MET A 97 -2.92 -32.56 7.78
CA MET A 97 -2.99 -31.66 6.64
C MET A 97 -2.01 -32.10 5.56
N ARG A 98 -2.54 -32.36 4.37
CA ARG A 98 -1.75 -32.69 3.17
C ARG A 98 -1.07 -31.44 2.60
N ASP A 99 0.01 -31.64 1.86
CA ASP A 99 0.76 -30.53 1.24
C ASP A 99 -0.01 -29.85 0.10
N ASP A 100 -0.83 -30.61 -0.64
CA ASP A 100 -1.68 -30.06 -1.71
C ASP A 100 -2.80 -29.14 -1.20
N ALA A 101 -3.22 -29.31 0.05
CA ALA A 101 -4.18 -28.43 0.72
C ALA A 101 -3.60 -27.05 1.08
N ARG A 102 -2.27 -26.91 1.16
CA ARG A 102 -1.63 -25.66 1.62
C ARG A 102 -1.82 -24.50 0.65
N GLY A 103 -1.77 -24.77 -0.66
CA GLY A 103 -1.96 -23.76 -1.70
C GLY A 103 -3.36 -23.12 -1.66
N PRO A 104 -4.44 -23.91 -1.74
CA PRO A 104 -5.81 -23.42 -1.57
C PRO A 104 -6.02 -22.70 -0.23
N LEU A 105 -5.53 -23.26 0.88
CA LEU A 105 -5.66 -22.62 2.19
C LEU A 105 -4.94 -21.28 2.28
N GLN A 106 -3.80 -21.13 1.61
CA GLN A 106 -3.09 -19.86 1.56
C GLN A 106 -3.90 -18.81 0.77
N LYS A 107 -4.48 -19.18 -0.36
CA LYS A 107 -5.37 -18.32 -1.15
C LYS A 107 -6.60 -17.90 -0.35
N ASP A 108 -7.21 -18.82 0.38
CA ASP A 108 -8.36 -18.55 1.25
C ASP A 108 -7.98 -17.61 2.39
N ALA A 109 -6.82 -17.83 3.00
CA ALA A 109 -6.28 -16.93 4.02
C ALA A 109 -6.06 -15.51 3.47
N ASP A 110 -5.51 -15.38 2.26
CA ASP A 110 -5.30 -14.09 1.62
C ASP A 110 -6.61 -13.43 1.18
N TYR A 111 -7.64 -14.22 0.86
CA TYR A 111 -9.00 -13.73 0.66
C TYR A 111 -9.58 -13.14 1.94
N LEU A 112 -9.55 -13.91 3.02
CA LEU A 112 -10.16 -13.56 4.31
C LEU A 112 -9.44 -12.41 5.03
N LYS A 113 -8.13 -12.19 4.80
CA LYS A 113 -7.40 -10.98 5.26
C LYS A 113 -8.06 -9.67 4.83
N ARG A 114 -8.78 -9.66 3.70
CA ARG A 114 -9.52 -8.46 3.23
C ARG A 114 -10.80 -8.21 4.03
N TRP A 115 -11.26 -9.21 4.78
CA TRP A 115 -12.52 -9.24 5.52
C TRP A 115 -12.28 -9.51 7.02
N ASN A 116 -11.41 -8.74 7.65
CA ASN A 116 -10.99 -8.96 9.04
C ASN A 116 -12.13 -8.84 10.09
N SER A 117 -13.23 -8.19 9.74
CA SER A 117 -14.42 -8.05 10.57
C SER A 117 -15.33 -9.29 10.54
N VAL A 118 -15.15 -10.19 9.58
CA VAL A 118 -16.01 -11.38 9.39
C VAL A 118 -15.55 -12.52 10.29
N ALA A 119 -16.51 -13.19 10.94
CA ALA A 119 -16.27 -14.44 11.65
C ALA A 119 -16.46 -15.62 10.69
N VAL A 120 -15.53 -16.58 10.72
CA VAL A 120 -15.56 -17.75 9.82
C VAL A 120 -15.77 -19.01 10.63
N THR A 121 -16.68 -19.88 10.16
CA THR A 121 -16.90 -21.20 10.74
C THR A 121 -16.29 -22.25 9.82
N ILE A 122 -15.39 -23.08 10.37
CA ILE A 122 -14.73 -24.18 9.67
C ILE A 122 -15.50 -25.45 9.96
N GLU A 123 -15.94 -26.11 8.90
CA GLU A 123 -16.92 -27.20 8.93
C GLU A 123 -16.24 -28.52 8.51
N GLY A 124 -16.05 -29.42 9.46
CA GLY A 124 -15.46 -30.73 9.24
C GLY A 124 -16.51 -31.76 8.81
N HIS A 125 -16.34 -32.32 7.61
CA HIS A 125 -17.22 -33.34 7.05
C HIS A 125 -16.52 -34.68 6.88
N CYS A 126 -17.25 -35.75 7.21
CA CYS A 126 -16.84 -37.13 7.00
C CYS A 126 -17.88 -37.84 6.11
N ASP A 127 -17.48 -38.96 5.52
CA ASP A 127 -18.39 -39.77 4.71
C ASP A 127 -19.32 -40.62 5.60
N SER A 128 -20.28 -41.32 4.98
CA SER A 128 -21.27 -42.11 5.71
C SER A 128 -20.78 -43.49 6.13
N ARG A 129 -19.50 -43.84 5.89
CA ARG A 129 -18.92 -45.11 6.31
C ARG A 129 -18.49 -44.97 7.77
N GLY A 130 -18.81 -45.97 8.59
CA GLY A 130 -18.52 -45.95 10.04
C GLY A 130 -19.63 -45.33 10.89
N SER A 131 -19.39 -45.22 12.21
CA SER A 131 -20.36 -44.66 13.16
C SER A 131 -20.43 -43.13 13.08
N SER A 132 -21.61 -42.58 13.38
CA SER A 132 -21.82 -41.13 13.37
C SER A 132 -20.91 -40.42 14.36
N GLU A 133 -20.73 -41.00 15.54
CA GLU A 133 -19.91 -40.48 16.64
C GLU A 133 -18.43 -40.43 16.24
N TYR A 134 -17.96 -41.49 15.58
CA TYR A 134 -16.60 -41.53 15.04
C TYR A 134 -16.37 -40.42 14.01
N ASN A 135 -17.32 -40.28 13.07
CA ASN A 135 -17.27 -39.29 12.02
C ASN A 135 -17.36 -37.85 12.54
N LEU A 136 -18.10 -37.61 13.62
CA LEU A 136 -18.11 -36.31 14.31
C LEU A 136 -16.73 -36.02 14.95
N GLY A 137 -16.13 -36.99 15.62
CA GLY A 137 -14.79 -36.85 16.21
C GLY A 137 -13.73 -36.59 15.15
N LEU A 138 -13.73 -37.36 14.06
CA LEU A 138 -12.80 -37.19 12.95
C LEU A 138 -13.00 -35.84 12.23
N GLY A 139 -14.25 -35.44 11.99
CA GLY A 139 -14.58 -34.13 11.42
C GLY A 139 -14.09 -32.98 12.29
N SER A 140 -14.23 -33.08 13.61
CA SER A 140 -13.74 -32.06 14.54
C SER A 140 -12.23 -31.91 14.44
N ARG A 141 -11.49 -33.03 14.47
CA ARG A 141 -10.02 -33.03 14.33
C ARG A 141 -9.56 -32.41 13.01
N ARG A 142 -10.29 -32.66 11.92
CA ARG A 142 -10.01 -32.05 10.60
C ARG A 142 -10.23 -30.54 10.60
N ALA A 143 -11.34 -30.07 11.19
CA ALA A 143 -11.61 -28.65 11.32
C ALA A 143 -10.57 -27.95 12.21
N ASP A 144 -10.13 -28.61 13.29
CA ASP A 144 -9.07 -28.12 14.17
C ASP A 144 -7.71 -28.07 13.45
N ALA A 145 -7.38 -29.06 12.62
CA ALA A 145 -6.16 -29.05 11.81
C ALA A 145 -6.14 -27.87 10.81
N VAL A 146 -7.28 -27.59 10.16
CA VAL A 146 -7.41 -26.41 9.28
C VAL A 146 -7.30 -25.12 10.06
N LYS A 147 -7.94 -25.05 11.23
CA LYS A 147 -7.87 -23.88 12.11
C LYS A 147 -6.47 -23.63 12.65
N ALA A 148 -5.70 -24.68 12.95
CA ALA A 148 -4.33 -24.57 13.46
C ALA A 148 -3.32 -24.12 12.39
N TYR A 149 -3.70 -24.13 11.10
CA TYR A 149 -2.83 -23.68 10.03
C TYR A 149 -2.49 -22.18 10.19
N PRO A 150 -1.21 -21.78 10.22
CA PRO A 150 -0.82 -20.40 10.52
C PRO A 150 -1.44 -19.33 9.61
N ALA A 151 -1.72 -19.67 8.35
CA ALA A 151 -2.37 -18.75 7.42
C ALA A 151 -3.85 -18.53 7.76
N SER A 152 -4.57 -19.57 8.22
CA SER A 152 -6.01 -19.47 8.52
C SER A 152 -6.28 -18.67 9.80
N LEU A 153 -5.41 -18.76 10.81
CA LEU A 153 -5.51 -17.98 12.06
C LEU A 153 -5.39 -16.46 11.83
N ARG A 154 -4.60 -16.06 10.83
CA ARG A 154 -4.39 -14.65 10.48
C ARG A 154 -5.53 -14.05 9.65
N ALA A 155 -6.41 -14.90 9.13
CA ALA A 155 -7.43 -14.52 8.17
C ALA A 155 -8.75 -14.04 8.82
N GLY A 156 -8.87 -14.18 10.13
CA GLY A 156 -9.95 -13.60 10.90
C GLY A 156 -9.72 -13.94 12.36
N SER A 157 -9.55 -12.94 13.22
CA SER A 157 -9.33 -13.14 14.66
C SER A 157 -10.45 -13.92 15.37
N ARG A 158 -11.49 -14.33 14.65
CA ARG A 158 -12.66 -15.07 15.14
C ARG A 158 -13.00 -16.24 14.20
N SER A 159 -12.22 -17.32 14.27
CA SER A 159 -12.54 -18.59 13.61
C SER A 159 -13.04 -19.66 14.59
N SER A 160 -14.12 -20.34 14.26
CA SER A 160 -14.68 -21.47 15.02
C SER A 160 -14.55 -22.76 14.22
N ALA A 161 -14.42 -23.90 14.90
CA ALA A 161 -14.33 -25.22 14.28
C ALA A 161 -15.56 -26.04 14.70
N LYS A 162 -16.23 -26.67 13.73
CA LYS A 162 -17.43 -27.48 13.97
C LYS A 162 -17.43 -28.71 13.08
N ALA A 163 -17.72 -29.87 13.65
CA ALA A 163 -17.98 -31.09 12.89
C ALA A 163 -19.46 -31.19 12.50
N ARG A 164 -19.74 -31.59 11.26
CA ARG A 164 -21.08 -31.98 10.79
C ARG A 164 -21.01 -33.29 10.04
N ASN A 165 -21.85 -34.25 10.45
CA ASN A 165 -22.10 -35.44 9.67
C ASN A 165 -22.95 -35.06 8.44
N SER A 166 -22.50 -35.40 7.22
CA SER A 166 -23.24 -35.09 5.99
C SER A 166 -23.35 -36.33 5.12
N PRO A 167 -24.58 -36.80 4.80
CA PRO A 167 -24.77 -37.91 3.86
C PRO A 167 -24.39 -37.53 2.41
N SER A 168 -24.15 -36.25 2.11
CA SER A 168 -23.96 -35.72 0.75
C SER A 168 -22.48 -35.54 0.35
N ALA A 169 -21.56 -35.42 1.31
CA ALA A 169 -20.14 -35.16 1.03
C ALA A 169 -19.47 -36.29 0.21
N ALA A 170 -19.96 -37.53 0.36
CA ALA A 170 -19.51 -38.70 -0.38
C ALA A 170 -19.60 -38.53 -1.91
N LYS A 171 -20.58 -37.73 -2.40
CA LYS A 171 -20.80 -37.56 -3.85
C LYS A 171 -19.79 -36.62 -4.52
N LYS A 172 -19.15 -35.72 -3.75
CA LYS A 172 -18.23 -34.69 -4.27
C LYS A 172 -16.79 -35.21 -4.39
N ALA A 173 -16.35 -36.00 -3.42
CA ALA A 173 -15.03 -36.62 -3.41
C ALA A 173 -14.80 -37.57 -4.61
N SER A 174 -15.85 -38.32 -5.01
CA SER A 174 -15.80 -39.22 -6.17
C SER A 174 -15.53 -38.50 -7.51
N ARG A 175 -15.93 -37.23 -7.64
CA ARG A 175 -15.79 -36.47 -8.91
C ARG A 175 -14.44 -35.75 -9.04
N ALA A 176 -13.73 -35.54 -7.94
CA ALA A 176 -12.39 -34.97 -7.94
C ALA A 176 -11.31 -36.00 -8.34
N GLY A 177 -11.55 -37.29 -8.04
CA GLY A 177 -10.62 -38.38 -8.34
C GLY A 177 -10.62 -38.88 -9.80
N SER A 178 -11.56 -38.45 -10.66
CA SER A 178 -11.67 -38.96 -12.04
C SER A 178 -11.10 -38.04 -13.13
N ARG A 179 -10.43 -36.94 -12.78
CA ARG A 179 -9.85 -35.99 -13.76
C ARG A 179 -8.37 -36.20 -14.08
N THR A 180 -7.77 -37.26 -13.56
CA THR A 180 -6.38 -37.64 -13.87
C THR A 180 -6.39 -39.01 -14.55
N GLY A 181 -6.78 -39.06 -15.82
CA GLY A 181 -6.74 -40.30 -16.60
C GLY A 181 -7.46 -40.17 -17.93
N GLY A 182 -6.76 -39.72 -18.96
CA GLY A 182 -7.22 -39.78 -20.34
C GLY A 182 -7.09 -38.47 -21.08
N ASP A 183 -5.88 -38.12 -21.48
CA ASP A 183 -5.60 -37.54 -22.80
C ASP A 183 -4.09 -37.50 -22.99
N THR A 184 -3.54 -38.63 -23.42
CA THR A 184 -2.26 -38.66 -24.11
C THR A 184 -2.29 -39.86 -25.06
N LEU A 185 -2.16 -39.53 -26.35
CA LEU A 185 -2.15 -40.36 -27.57
C LEU A 185 -3.50 -40.56 -28.25
#